data_AF-A0AA51M3Z9-F1
#
_entry.id   AF-A0AA51M3Z9-F1
#
_cell.length_a   1.000
_cell.length_b   1.000
_cell.length_c   1.000
_cell.angle_alpha   90.00
_cell.angle_beta   90.00
_cell.angle_gamma   90.00
#
_symmetry.space_group_name_H-M   'P 1'
#
loop_
_entity.id
_entity.type
_entity.pdbx_description
1 polymer ?
#
loop_
_entity_poly.entity_id
_entity_poly.type
_entity_poly.pdbx_seq_one_letter_code
_entity_poly.pdbx_strand_id
1 'polypeptide(L)'
;MFDTLEIGQYIDEVIPKSRCHHPITRGTAVKALSLNGLGYNEGRLSLMPNFFEDRATERLLGKGIKPEYLHEYVFGERLGAITAYGPTRLFTLR
;
A
#
# COMPACT_ATOMS: atom_id res chain seq x y z
N MET A 1 11.58 3.22 8.99
CA MET A 1 12.13 3.71 7.71
C MET A 1 11.02 4.14 6.75
N PHE A 2 10.07 3.28 6.33
CA PHE A 2 8.97 3.71 5.45
C PHE A 2 8.18 4.91 6.01
N ASP A 3 7.70 4.81 7.26
CA ASP A 3 6.98 5.91 7.92
C ASP A 3 7.90 7.10 8.23
N THR A 4 9.14 6.82 8.62
CA THR A 4 10.17 7.82 8.93
C THR A 4 10.49 8.73 7.74
N LEU A 5 10.39 8.18 6.53
CA LEU A 5 10.62 8.89 5.27
C LEU A 5 9.33 9.49 4.69
N GLU A 6 8.19 9.35 5.40
CA GLU A 6 6.89 9.89 5.00
C GLU A 6 6.41 9.47 3.60
N ILE A 7 6.91 8.33 3.09
CA ILE A 7 6.67 7.86 1.72
C ILE A 7 5.16 7.72 1.46
N GLY A 8 4.45 7.11 2.42
CA GLY A 8 3.00 6.90 2.30
C GLY A 8 2.22 8.21 2.24
N GLN A 9 2.58 9.17 3.10
CA GLN A 9 1.94 10.48 3.14
C GLN A 9 2.17 11.24 1.84
N TYR A 10 3.42 11.27 1.35
CA TYR A 10 3.75 11.90 0.08
C TYR A 10 2.93 11.32 -1.10
N ILE A 11 2.80 9.99 -1.17
CA ILE A 11 1.97 9.34 -2.20
C ILE A 11 0.50 9.78 -2.10
N ASP A 12 -0.04 9.85 -0.89
CA ASP A 12 -1.44 10.24 -0.66
C ASP A 12 -1.69 11.73 -0.95
N GLU A 13 -0.68 12.59 -0.78
CA GLU A 13 -0.71 14.01 -1.14
C GLU A 13 -0.67 14.22 -2.67
N VAL A 14 0.27 13.54 -3.35
CA VAL A 14 0.48 13.68 -4.79
C VAL A 14 -0.62 13.01 -5.61
N ILE A 15 -1.18 11.92 -5.08
CA ILE A 15 -2.25 11.15 -5.73
C ILE A 15 -3.42 11.03 -4.73
N PRO A 16 -4.25 12.09 -4.58
CA PRO A 16 -5.35 12.11 -3.63
C PRO A 16 -6.42 11.07 -3.95
N LYS A 17 -6.89 10.37 -2.92
CA LYS A 17 -7.85 9.27 -3.03
C LYS A 17 -9.11 9.70 -3.82
N SER A 18 -9.48 8.90 -4.81
CA SER A 18 -10.78 9.04 -5.49
C SER A 18 -11.92 8.77 -4.49
N ARG A 19 -13.17 9.14 -4.79
CA ARG A 19 -14.38 9.03 -3.90
C ARG A 19 -14.72 7.61 -3.36
N CYS A 20 -13.81 6.66 -3.39
CA CYS A 20 -13.94 5.35 -2.79
C CYS A 20 -13.77 5.44 -1.27
N HIS A 21 -14.82 5.09 -0.51
CA HIS A 21 -14.82 5.09 0.97
C HIS A 21 -13.93 4.00 1.61
N HIS A 22 -13.18 3.24 0.82
CA HIS A 22 -12.39 2.10 1.30
C HIS A 22 -11.22 2.52 2.20
N PRO A 23 -11.01 1.97 3.41
CA PRO A 23 -10.11 2.53 4.44
C PRO A 23 -8.63 2.59 4.04
N ILE A 24 -8.18 1.68 3.18
CA ILE A 24 -6.82 1.70 2.64
C ILE A 24 -6.59 3.02 1.88
N THR A 25 -5.40 3.62 1.96
CA THR A 25 -4.96 4.74 1.09
C THR A 25 -3.96 4.23 0.04
N ARG A 26 -3.46 5.09 -0.86
CA ARG A 26 -2.46 4.65 -1.86
C ARG A 26 -1.12 4.43 -1.17
N GLY A 27 -0.75 5.31 -0.26
CA GLY A 27 0.42 5.17 0.60
C GLY A 27 0.38 3.90 1.46
N THR A 28 -0.76 3.61 2.11
CA THR A 28 -0.95 2.37 2.88
C THR A 28 -0.80 1.13 2.00
N ALA A 29 -1.35 1.15 0.77
CA ALA A 29 -1.23 0.03 -0.14
C ALA A 29 0.24 -0.25 -0.51
N VAL A 30 1.02 0.80 -0.80
CA VAL A 30 2.46 0.68 -1.08
C VAL A 30 3.23 0.17 0.14
N LYS A 31 2.89 0.64 1.35
CA LYS A 31 3.47 0.12 2.59
C LYS A 31 3.20 -1.37 2.77
N ALA A 32 1.96 -1.79 2.58
CA ALA A 32 1.55 -3.18 2.69
C ALA A 32 2.29 -4.07 1.67
N LEU A 33 2.39 -3.64 0.42
CA LEU A 33 3.14 -4.37 -0.61
C LEU A 33 4.64 -4.42 -0.32
N SER A 34 5.21 -3.35 0.24
CA SER A 34 6.61 -3.34 0.67
C SER A 34 6.85 -4.34 1.81
N LEU A 35 5.93 -4.42 2.78
CA LEU A 35 6.00 -5.41 3.86
C LEU A 35 5.81 -6.84 3.34
N ASN A 36 4.89 -7.04 2.39
CA ASN A 36 4.71 -8.33 1.73
C ASN A 36 5.97 -8.76 0.96
N GLY A 37 6.57 -7.86 0.17
CA GLY A 37 7.76 -8.15 -0.62
C GLY A 37 9.05 -8.31 0.19
N LEU A 38 9.18 -7.63 1.32
CA LEU A 38 10.35 -7.75 2.22
C LEU A 38 10.19 -8.86 3.26
N GLY A 39 8.95 -9.20 3.63
CA GLY A 39 8.63 -10.23 4.63
C GLY A 39 8.63 -11.66 4.07
N TYR A 40 8.64 -11.83 2.75
CA TYR A 40 8.76 -13.11 2.07
C TYR A 40 10.22 -13.38 1.67
N ASN A 41 11.00 -14.01 2.55
CA ASN A 41 12.37 -14.45 2.22
C ASN A 41 12.40 -15.72 1.36
N GLU A 42 11.28 -16.46 1.23
CA GLU A 42 11.25 -17.76 0.50
C GLU A 42 10.10 -17.87 -0.53
N GLY A 43 9.42 -16.78 -0.89
CA GLY A 43 8.29 -16.81 -1.82
C GLY A 43 8.21 -15.60 -2.75
N ARG A 44 7.64 -15.81 -3.95
CA ARG A 44 7.33 -14.74 -4.91
C ARG A 44 6.44 -13.69 -4.23
N LEU A 45 6.66 -12.40 -4.53
CA LEU A 45 5.75 -11.31 -4.16
C LEU A 45 4.31 -11.76 -4.45
N SER A 46 3.53 -11.96 -3.39
CA SER A 46 2.19 -12.50 -3.52
C SER A 46 1.20 -11.43 -3.12
N LEU A 47 0.40 -10.98 -4.10
CA LEU A 47 -0.78 -10.15 -3.88
C LEU A 47 -1.87 -10.88 -3.07
N MET A 48 -1.61 -12.12 -2.61
CA MET A 48 -2.55 -12.91 -1.85
C MET A 48 -2.92 -12.24 -0.52
N PRO A 49 -4.22 -12.23 -0.17
CA PRO A 49 -4.71 -11.71 1.10
C PRO A 49 -4.10 -12.43 2.31
N ASN A 50 -3.67 -13.68 2.12
CA ASN A 50 -3.17 -14.57 3.17
C ASN A 50 -1.93 -14.05 3.92
N PHE A 51 -1.13 -13.15 3.33
CA PHE A 51 0.06 -12.62 4.02
C PHE A 51 -0.31 -11.85 5.31
N PHE A 52 -1.48 -11.21 5.32
CA PHE A 52 -1.92 -10.35 6.42
C PHE A 52 -2.89 -11.02 7.40
N GLU A 53 -3.37 -12.24 7.11
CA GLU A 53 -4.35 -12.95 7.94
C GLU A 53 -3.85 -13.16 9.38
N ASP A 54 -2.59 -13.58 9.54
CA ASP A 54 -1.98 -13.85 10.85
C ASP A 54 -1.09 -12.71 11.38
N ARG A 55 -1.25 -11.48 10.85
CA ARG A 55 -0.40 -10.33 11.18
C ARG A 55 -1.18 -9.23 11.87
N ALA A 56 -0.52 -8.51 12.78
CA ALA A 56 -1.06 -7.34 13.47
C ALA A 56 -1.16 -6.13 12.51
N THR A 57 -2.11 -6.18 11.57
CA THR A 57 -2.33 -5.17 10.52
C THR A 57 -2.51 -3.77 11.07
N GLU A 58 -3.25 -3.59 12.16
CA GLU A 58 -3.41 -2.27 12.79
C GLU A 58 -2.09 -1.67 13.28
N ARG A 59 -1.21 -2.50 13.84
CA ARG A 59 0.11 -2.08 14.29
C ARG A 59 1.05 -1.79 13.11
N LEU A 60 0.93 -2.57 12.03
CA LEU A 60 1.84 -2.49 10.88
C LEU A 60 1.46 -1.36 9.92
N LEU A 61 0.16 -1.16 9.68
CA LEU A 61 -0.34 -0.32 8.59
C LEU A 61 -1.11 0.90 9.09
N GLY A 62 -1.60 0.87 10.33
CA GLY A 62 -2.35 1.96 10.95
C GLY A 62 -3.70 1.50 11.52
N LYS A 63 -4.23 2.28 12.46
CA LYS A 63 -5.47 1.98 13.20
C LYS A 63 -6.65 1.74 12.24
N GLY A 64 -7.45 0.71 12.51
CA GLY A 64 -8.65 0.39 11.74
C GLY A 64 -8.39 -0.33 10.41
N ILE A 65 -7.14 -0.63 10.07
CA ILE A 65 -6.81 -1.45 8.90
C ILE A 65 -6.87 -2.91 9.29
N LYS A 66 -7.80 -3.64 8.67
CA LYS A 66 -8.02 -5.08 8.89
C LYS A 66 -7.51 -5.90 7.71
N PRO A 67 -7.16 -7.18 7.91
CA PRO A 67 -6.74 -8.08 6.85
C PRO A 67 -7.74 -8.16 5.69
N GLU A 68 -9.05 -8.16 5.99
CA GLU A 68 -10.12 -8.24 4.98
C GLU A 68 -10.12 -7.08 3.97
N TYR A 69 -9.45 -5.96 4.27
CA TYR A 69 -9.32 -4.83 3.36
C TYR A 69 -8.13 -4.95 2.40
N LEU A 70 -7.27 -5.96 2.59
CA LEU A 70 -5.99 -6.13 1.89
C LEU A 70 -6.10 -7.25 0.86
N HIS A 71 -6.92 -7.05 -0.17
CA HIS A 71 -7.13 -8.03 -1.23
C HIS A 71 -6.75 -7.48 -2.62
N GLU A 72 -6.60 -8.38 -3.58
CA GLU A 72 -6.05 -8.09 -4.91
C GLU A 72 -6.76 -6.93 -5.63
N TYR A 73 -8.09 -6.89 -5.62
CA TYR A 73 -8.84 -5.78 -6.24
C TYR A 73 -8.46 -4.41 -5.66
N VAL A 74 -8.30 -4.29 -4.34
CA VAL A 74 -7.90 -3.03 -3.70
C VAL A 74 -6.48 -2.67 -4.14
N PHE A 75 -5.55 -3.62 -4.10
CA PHE A 75 -4.17 -3.36 -4.54
C PHE A 75 -4.10 -2.97 -6.02
N GLY A 76 -4.83 -3.67 -6.88
CA GLY A 76 -4.91 -3.39 -8.32
C GLY A 76 -5.44 -1.99 -8.60
N GLU A 77 -6.51 -1.55 -7.93
CA GLU A 77 -7.03 -0.19 -8.08
C GLU A 77 -6.00 0.86 -7.63
N ARG A 78 -5.35 0.66 -6.48
CA ARG A 78 -4.37 1.63 -5.97
C ARG A 78 -3.11 1.73 -6.81
N LEU A 79 -2.58 0.61 -7.25
CA LEU A 79 -1.43 0.56 -8.16
C LEU A 79 -1.80 1.08 -9.55
N GLY A 80 -3.04 0.85 -10.00
CA GLY A 80 -3.55 1.41 -11.25
C GLY A 80 -3.52 2.94 -11.22
N ALA A 81 -3.92 3.55 -10.12
CA ALA A 81 -3.84 5.01 -9.96
C ALA A 81 -2.40 5.55 -9.93
N ILE A 82 -1.47 4.83 -9.29
CA ILE A 82 -0.04 5.20 -9.28
C ILE A 82 0.55 5.07 -10.70
N THR A 83 0.18 4.00 -11.41
CA THR A 83 0.58 3.77 -12.81
C THR A 83 0.06 4.88 -13.71
N ALA A 84 -1.21 5.28 -13.57
CA ALA A 84 -1.82 6.36 -14.34
C ALA A 84 -1.17 7.72 -14.07
N TYR A 85 -0.80 8.01 -12.81
CA TYR A 85 -0.04 9.21 -12.46
C TYR A 85 1.36 9.20 -13.11
N GLY A 86 1.99 8.03 -13.19
CA GLY A 86 3.30 7.82 -13.77
C GLY A 86 4.35 7.62 -12.67
N PRO A 87 4.86 6.39 -12.47
CA PRO A 87 5.76 6.09 -11.36
C PRO A 87 7.06 6.90 -11.42
N THR A 88 7.62 7.14 -12.61
CA THR A 88 8.80 8.00 -12.77
C THR A 88 8.55 9.42 -12.25
N ARG A 89 7.39 10.02 -12.59
CA ARG A 89 7.03 11.36 -12.12
C ARG A 89 6.92 11.44 -10.61
N LEU A 90 6.45 10.37 -9.96
CA LEU A 90 6.33 10.29 -8.51
C LEU A 90 7.70 10.46 -7.81
N PHE A 91 8.79 10.00 -8.44
CA PHE A 91 10.14 10.02 -7.87
C PHE A 91 11.08 11.11 -8.42
N THR A 92 10.71 11.82 -9.49
CA THR A 92 11.59 12.80 -10.16
C THR A 92 11.26 14.26 -9.84
N LEU A 93 10.15 14.56 -9.18
CA LEU A 93 9.72 15.94 -8.89
C LEU A 93 10.22 16.49 -7.53
N ARG A 94 11.49 16.23 -7.19
CA ARG A 94 12.20 16.92 -6.11
C ARG A 94 13.53 17.46 -6.59
#